data_AF-A0A4Z0YQT4-F1
#
_entry.id   AF-A0A4Z0YQT4-F1
#
_cell.length_a   1.000
_cell.length_b   1.000
_cell.length_c   1.000
_cell.angle_alpha   90.00
_cell.angle_beta   90.00
_cell.angle_gamma   90.00
#
_symmetry.space_group_name_H-M   'P 1'
#
loop_
_entity.id
_entity.type
_entity.pdbx_description
1 polymer ?
#
loop_
_entity_poly.entity_id
_entity_poly.type
_entity_poly.pdbx_seq_one_letter_code
_entity_poly.pdbx_strand_id
1 'polypeptide(L)'
;MEELPLRPRGLKFQADFITPIHEATLLHIFQRELEWPQSKKPGGRLSLHYGHTFDYKTFGVDPDIPYKPFPEWLRPLIPEEGGRDPDQVCLQYYPPGAGIPPHVDTHSAFDELYALSLGSAVAMQFRHTKAGGAEQGLDGEAER
;
A
#
# COMPACT_ATOMS: atom_id res chain seq x y z
N MET A 1 -14.60 -5.89 10.34
CA MET A 1 -14.30 -4.53 9.82
C MET A 1 -15.43 -3.56 10.17
N GLU A 2 -15.09 -2.39 10.65
CA GLU A 2 -16.01 -1.30 11.03
C GLU A 2 -15.82 -0.10 10.09
N GLU A 3 -16.89 0.55 9.64
CA GLU A 3 -16.79 1.76 8.82
C GLU A 3 -16.37 2.95 9.70
N LEU A 4 -15.27 3.62 9.33
CA LEU A 4 -14.82 4.80 10.06
C LEU A 4 -15.76 5.98 9.78
N PRO A 5 -15.98 6.89 10.76
CA PRO A 5 -16.87 8.05 10.61
C PRO A 5 -16.22 9.18 9.78
N LEU A 6 -15.61 8.82 8.64
CA LEU A 6 -14.90 9.71 7.72
C LEU A 6 -15.73 9.99 6.46
N ARG A 7 -15.36 11.04 5.73
CA ARG A 7 -15.98 11.42 4.45
C ARG A 7 -14.92 11.51 3.35
N PRO A 8 -15.21 11.04 2.12
CA PRO A 8 -16.38 10.24 1.73
C PRO A 8 -16.44 8.88 2.46
N ARG A 9 -17.60 8.22 2.39
CA ARG A 9 -17.82 6.89 2.98
C ARG A 9 -17.01 5.81 2.24
N GLY A 10 -16.86 4.65 2.87
CA GLY A 10 -16.21 3.48 2.26
C GLY A 10 -14.89 3.04 2.90
N LEU A 11 -14.29 3.86 3.77
CA LEU A 11 -13.11 3.43 4.53
C LEU A 11 -13.53 2.58 5.73
N LYS A 12 -13.24 1.28 5.64
CA LYS A 12 -13.43 0.32 6.73
C LYS A 12 -12.10 0.03 7.41
N PHE A 13 -12.13 -0.22 8.72
CA PHE A 13 -10.96 -0.53 9.53
C PHE A 13 -11.20 -1.76 10.41
N GLN A 14 -10.14 -2.52 10.66
CA GLN A 14 -10.15 -3.61 11.62
C GLN A 14 -8.78 -3.69 12.29
N ALA A 15 -8.78 -3.49 13.61
CA ALA A 15 -7.61 -3.78 14.42
C ALA A 15 -7.39 -5.29 14.51
N ASP A 16 -6.13 -5.71 14.70
CA ASP A 16 -5.74 -7.08 14.97
C ASP A 16 -6.33 -8.10 13.96
N PHE A 17 -6.32 -7.73 12.67
CA PHE A 17 -6.86 -8.57 11.58
C PHE A 17 -6.18 -9.94 11.51
N ILE A 18 -4.89 -10.01 11.83
CA ILE A 18 -4.15 -11.25 11.96
C ILE A 18 -3.69 -11.45 13.41
N THR A 19 -3.46 -12.72 13.78
CA THR A 19 -2.93 -13.04 15.10
C THR A 19 -1.46 -12.63 15.23
N PRO A 20 -0.96 -12.38 16.46
CA PRO A 20 0.46 -12.07 16.67
C PRO A 20 1.42 -13.16 16.16
N ILE A 21 0.99 -14.43 16.20
CA ILE A 21 1.78 -15.55 15.67
C ILE A 21 1.88 -15.45 14.14
N HIS A 22 0.77 -15.17 13.46
CA HIS A 22 0.76 -15.00 12.01
C HIS A 22 1.60 -13.79 11.59
N GLU A 23 1.49 -12.67 12.32
CA GLU A 23 2.35 -11.50 12.09
C GLU A 23 3.84 -11.85 12.22
N ALA A 24 4.23 -12.57 13.27
CA ALA A 24 5.61 -12.98 13.47
C ALA A 24 6.14 -13.86 12.32
N THR A 25 5.31 -14.77 11.78
CA THR A 25 5.65 -15.57 10.60
C THR A 25 5.87 -14.69 9.37
N LEU A 26 4.98 -13.74 9.11
CA LEU A 26 5.12 -12.82 7.96
C LEU A 26 6.36 -11.94 8.09
N LEU A 27 6.63 -11.41 9.28
CA LEU A 27 7.83 -10.62 9.54
C LEU A 27 9.11 -11.45 9.34
N HIS A 28 9.11 -12.72 9.72
CA HIS A 28 10.22 -13.62 9.43
C HIS A 28 10.46 -13.75 7.92
N ILE A 29 9.41 -14.09 7.15
CA ILE A 29 9.47 -14.20 5.69
C ILE A 29 10.02 -12.91 5.08
N PHE A 30 9.46 -11.76 5.48
CA PHE A 30 9.82 -10.46 4.91
C PHE A 30 11.27 -10.07 5.21
N GLN A 31 11.82 -10.47 6.36
CA GLN A 31 13.17 -10.09 6.77
C GLN A 31 14.25 -11.10 6.37
N ARG A 32 13.88 -12.38 6.19
CA ARG A 32 14.84 -13.48 6.09
C ARG A 32 14.74 -14.27 4.79
N GLU A 33 13.57 -14.30 4.15
CA GLU A 33 13.32 -15.14 2.98
C GLU A 33 13.11 -14.32 1.70
N LEU A 34 12.50 -13.13 1.80
CA LEU A 34 12.28 -12.28 0.64
C LEU A 34 13.56 -11.55 0.21
N GLU A 35 13.82 -11.59 -1.08
CA GLU A 35 14.79 -10.71 -1.73
C GLU A 35 14.11 -9.38 -2.10
N TRP A 36 14.45 -8.33 -1.37
CA TRP A 36 13.95 -6.98 -1.67
C TRP A 36 14.75 -6.34 -2.81
N PRO A 37 14.08 -5.63 -3.74
CA PRO A 37 14.79 -4.84 -4.73
C PRO A 37 15.59 -3.71 -4.05
N GLN A 38 16.68 -3.29 -4.69
CA GLN A 38 17.46 -2.17 -4.19
C GLN A 38 16.67 -0.86 -4.31
N SER A 39 16.69 -0.05 -3.25
CA SER A 39 16.10 1.30 -3.32
C SER A 39 16.87 2.18 -4.29
N LYS A 40 16.15 2.97 -5.10
CA LYS A 40 16.74 4.03 -5.94
C LYS A 40 17.29 5.21 -5.13
N LYS A 41 16.89 5.35 -3.86
CA LYS A 41 17.34 6.42 -2.95
C LYS A 41 17.80 5.81 -1.62
N PRO A 42 18.96 6.20 -1.07
CA PRO A 42 19.37 5.76 0.27
C PRO A 42 18.27 6.07 1.30
N GLY A 43 17.90 5.09 2.12
CA GLY A 43 16.81 5.23 3.10
C GLY A 43 15.40 5.30 2.51
N GLY A 44 15.23 5.10 1.20
CA GLY A 44 13.91 5.02 0.56
C GLY A 44 13.17 3.72 0.89
N ARG A 45 11.84 3.77 0.76
CA ARG A 45 10.97 2.60 0.83
C ARG A 45 11.33 1.58 -0.26
N LEU A 46 11.20 0.30 0.07
CA LEU A 46 11.29 -0.82 -0.88
C LEU A 46 9.89 -1.31 -1.24
N SER A 47 9.68 -1.70 -2.49
CA SER A 47 8.39 -2.22 -2.97
C SER A 47 8.59 -3.50 -3.76
N LEU A 48 7.78 -4.52 -3.48
CA LEU A 48 7.79 -5.81 -4.16
C LEU A 48 6.36 -6.13 -4.58
N HIS A 49 6.17 -6.49 -5.84
CA HIS A 49 4.85 -6.74 -6.41
C HIS A 49 4.61 -8.23 -6.64
N TYR A 50 3.36 -8.65 -6.47
CA TYR A 50 2.78 -9.90 -6.96
C TYR A 50 1.52 -9.57 -7.79
N GLY A 51 1.11 -10.50 -8.64
CA GLY A 51 0.03 -10.31 -9.61
C GLY A 51 0.52 -9.61 -10.87
N HIS A 52 -0.34 -8.79 -11.45
CA HIS A 52 0.04 -7.84 -12.50
C HIS A 52 0.90 -6.72 -11.92
N THR A 53 1.86 -6.21 -12.70
CA THR A 53 2.68 -5.07 -12.28
C THR A 53 2.13 -3.79 -12.86
N PHE A 54 1.94 -2.76 -12.02
CA PHE A 54 1.55 -1.43 -12.45
C PHE A 54 2.70 -0.68 -13.12
N ASP A 55 2.47 -0.19 -14.34
CA ASP A 55 3.40 0.67 -15.05
C ASP A 55 3.16 2.14 -14.68
N TYR A 56 4.13 2.74 -13.98
CA TYR A 56 4.10 4.13 -13.56
C TYR A 56 4.25 5.15 -14.70
N LYS A 57 4.56 4.72 -15.93
CA LYS A 57 4.60 5.59 -17.12
C LYS A 57 3.26 5.68 -17.81
N THR A 58 2.56 4.55 -17.93
CA THR A 58 1.28 4.46 -18.65
C THR A 58 0.06 4.46 -17.73
N PHE A 59 0.27 4.31 -16.42
CA PHE A 59 -0.76 4.18 -15.40
C PHE A 59 -1.72 2.99 -15.65
N GLY A 60 -1.19 1.90 -16.22
CA GLY A 60 -1.89 0.65 -16.52
C GLY A 60 -1.09 -0.58 -16.10
N VAL A 61 -1.43 -1.75 -16.66
CA VAL A 61 -0.65 -2.98 -16.48
C VAL A 61 0.58 -2.95 -17.39
N ASP A 62 1.74 -3.23 -16.82
CA ASP A 62 3.00 -3.39 -17.56
C ASP A 62 2.97 -4.73 -18.32
N PRO A 63 2.89 -4.74 -19.67
CA PRO A 63 2.83 -5.96 -20.45
C PRO A 63 4.18 -6.69 -20.52
N ASP A 64 5.28 -6.00 -20.21
CA ASP A 64 6.64 -6.55 -20.30
C ASP A 64 7.04 -7.31 -19.03
N ILE A 65 6.29 -7.15 -17.94
CA ILE A 65 6.52 -7.85 -16.68
C ILE A 65 5.51 -9.01 -16.53
N PRO A 66 5.98 -10.28 -16.52
CA PRO A 66 5.10 -11.43 -16.36
C PRO A 66 4.30 -11.40 -15.06
N TYR A 67 3.07 -11.93 -15.11
CA TYR A 67 2.25 -12.14 -13.92
C TYR A 67 3.01 -12.99 -12.89
N LYS A 68 3.09 -12.49 -11.65
CA LYS A 68 3.76 -13.18 -10.56
C LYS A 68 2.74 -13.81 -9.61
N PRO A 69 2.67 -15.15 -9.49
CA PRO A 69 1.64 -15.80 -8.68
C PRO A 69 1.77 -15.46 -7.19
N PHE A 70 0.63 -15.48 -6.50
CA PHE A 70 0.60 -15.28 -5.05
C PHE A 70 1.20 -16.48 -4.32
N PRO A 71 2.22 -16.28 -3.47
CA PRO A 71 2.80 -17.35 -2.68
C PRO A 71 1.82 -17.84 -1.62
N GLU A 72 2.00 -19.06 -1.15
CA GLU A 72 1.07 -19.71 -0.21
C GLU A 72 0.86 -18.91 1.09
N TRP A 73 1.90 -18.23 1.60
CA TRP A 73 1.77 -17.40 2.80
C TRP A 73 0.90 -16.15 2.59
N LEU A 74 0.70 -15.71 1.34
CA LEU A 74 -0.13 -14.53 1.01
C LEU A 74 -1.61 -14.91 0.92
N ARG A 75 -1.92 -16.14 0.51
CA ARG A 75 -3.29 -16.62 0.27
C ARG A 75 -4.23 -16.39 1.47
N PRO A 76 -3.85 -16.69 2.73
CA PRO A 76 -4.73 -16.48 3.88
C PRO A 76 -5.01 -15.00 4.21
N LEU A 77 -4.29 -14.06 3.58
CA LEU A 77 -4.47 -12.63 3.78
C LEU A 77 -5.39 -12.00 2.73
N ILE A 78 -5.71 -12.72 1.65
CA ILE A 78 -6.58 -12.23 0.59
C ILE A 78 -8.01 -12.18 1.13
N PRO A 79 -8.66 -11.01 1.14
CA PRO A 79 -10.05 -10.90 1.54
C PRO A 79 -10.94 -11.73 0.63
N GLU A 80 -11.87 -12.49 1.20
CA GLU A 80 -12.91 -13.19 0.43
C GLU A 80 -14.04 -12.23 -0.01
N GLU A 81 -14.05 -11.01 0.52
CA GLU A 81 -15.02 -9.96 0.16
C GLU A 81 -14.88 -9.64 -1.35
N GLY A 82 -16.00 -9.69 -2.09
CA GLY A 82 -15.99 -9.50 -3.54
C GLY A 82 -15.82 -10.76 -4.38
N GLY A 83 -15.48 -11.91 -3.78
CA GLY A 83 -15.49 -13.22 -4.43
C GLY A 83 -14.45 -13.39 -5.56
N ARG A 84 -13.39 -12.56 -5.57
CA ARG A 84 -12.28 -12.62 -6.52
C ARG A 84 -10.96 -12.31 -5.82
N ASP A 85 -9.89 -12.91 -6.32
CA ASP A 85 -8.53 -12.52 -5.95
C ASP A 85 -8.24 -11.08 -6.43
N PRO A 86 -7.40 -10.29 -5.72
CA PRO A 86 -6.92 -9.02 -6.23
C PRO A 86 -6.04 -9.25 -7.47
N ASP A 87 -6.05 -8.32 -8.41
CA ASP A 87 -5.19 -8.39 -9.60
C ASP A 87 -3.71 -8.11 -9.30
N GLN A 88 -3.45 -7.39 -8.20
CA GLN A 88 -2.12 -7.01 -7.75
C GLN A 88 -2.03 -6.97 -6.22
N VAL A 89 -0.87 -7.37 -5.68
CA VAL A 89 -0.48 -7.10 -4.29
C VAL A 89 0.87 -6.40 -4.28
N CYS A 90 0.98 -5.29 -3.54
CA CYS A 90 2.22 -4.54 -3.34
C CYS A 90 2.68 -4.63 -1.89
N LEU A 91 3.79 -5.32 -1.66
CA LEU A 91 4.49 -5.34 -0.37
C LEU A 91 5.38 -4.11 -0.27
N GLN A 92 5.29 -3.39 0.85
CA GLN A 92 6.00 -2.15 1.07
C GLN A 92 6.77 -2.19 2.37
N TYR A 93 8.11 -2.09 2.30
CA TYR A 93 8.97 -2.02 3.47
C TYR A 93 9.50 -0.59 3.68
N TYR A 94 9.17 -0.02 4.83
CA TYR A 94 9.57 1.32 5.25
C TYR A 94 10.67 1.21 6.32
N PRO A 95 11.95 1.45 5.99
CA PRO A 95 12.99 1.58 7.01
C PRO A 95 12.76 2.84 7.87
N PRO A 96 13.39 2.95 9.06
CA PRO A 96 13.30 4.15 9.88
C PRO A 96 13.62 5.43 9.10
N GLY A 97 12.73 6.42 9.19
CA GLY A 97 12.83 7.69 8.46
C GLY A 97 12.27 7.67 7.03
N ALA A 98 11.90 6.51 6.49
CA ALA A 98 11.21 6.43 5.21
C ALA A 98 9.74 6.81 5.35
N GLY A 99 9.19 7.39 4.29
CA GLY A 99 7.77 7.71 4.18
C GLY A 99 7.28 7.58 2.74
N ILE A 100 6.03 7.95 2.53
CA ILE A 100 5.42 8.08 1.21
C ILE A 100 4.89 9.51 1.06
N PRO A 101 5.22 10.24 -0.03
CA PRO A 101 4.64 11.55 -0.28
C PRO A 101 3.11 11.49 -0.44
N PRO A 102 2.40 12.61 -0.25
CA PRO A 102 0.98 12.71 -0.57
C PRO A 102 0.72 12.30 -2.03
N HIS A 103 -0.27 11.43 -2.26
CA HIS A 103 -0.68 10.96 -3.58
C HIS A 103 -2.14 10.49 -3.53
N VAL A 104 -2.68 10.19 -4.71
CA VAL A 104 -3.99 9.54 -4.90
C VAL A 104 -3.75 8.32 -5.76
N ASP A 105 -4.31 7.17 -5.38
CA ASP A 105 -4.24 5.96 -6.20
C ASP A 105 -4.99 6.17 -7.53
N THR A 106 -4.47 5.59 -8.61
CA THR A 106 -5.03 5.80 -9.95
C THR A 106 -6.44 5.22 -10.06
N HIS A 107 -7.43 6.11 -10.03
CA HIS A 107 -8.86 5.76 -10.00
C HIS A 107 -9.36 4.99 -11.23
N SER A 108 -8.62 4.99 -12.35
CA SER A 108 -8.98 4.22 -13.56
C SER A 108 -8.47 2.78 -13.52
N ALA A 109 -7.56 2.45 -12.59
CA ALA A 109 -6.88 1.16 -12.54
C ALA A 109 -7.38 0.26 -11.40
N PHE A 110 -8.02 0.82 -10.37
CA PHE A 110 -8.43 0.09 -9.17
C PHE A 110 -9.87 0.44 -8.78
N ASP A 111 -10.64 -0.57 -8.39
CA ASP A 111 -12.03 -0.45 -7.92
C ASP A 111 -12.16 -0.74 -6.41
N GLU A 112 -11.35 -1.64 -5.87
CA GLU A 112 -11.26 -1.97 -4.45
C GLU A 112 -9.81 -1.97 -3.97
N LEU A 113 -9.59 -1.50 -2.74
CA LEU A 113 -8.25 -1.41 -2.14
C LEU A 113 -8.30 -1.99 -0.72
N TYR A 114 -7.33 -2.87 -0.45
CA TYR A 114 -7.13 -3.48 0.87
C TYR A 114 -5.70 -3.22 1.33
N ALA A 115 -5.53 -2.88 2.60
CA ALA A 115 -4.23 -2.60 3.18
C ALA A 115 -4.08 -3.30 4.54
N LEU A 116 -2.94 -3.97 4.73
CA LEU A 116 -2.53 -4.59 5.98
C LEU A 116 -1.19 -3.98 6.40
N SER A 117 -1.12 -3.50 7.64
CA SER A 117 0.12 -2.96 8.24
C SER A 117 0.62 -3.91 9.32
N LEU A 118 1.94 -4.15 9.34
CA LEU A 118 2.62 -5.06 10.26
C LEU A 118 3.79 -4.35 10.94
N GLY A 119 4.12 -4.76 12.17
CA GLY A 119 5.27 -4.27 12.92
C GLY A 119 5.01 -2.89 13.56
N SER A 120 5.89 -1.93 13.29
CA SER A 120 5.83 -0.60 13.93
C SER A 120 4.61 0.19 13.47
N ALA A 121 3.93 0.85 14.42
CA ALA A 121 2.83 1.76 14.12
C ALA A 121 3.29 2.92 13.23
N VAL A 122 2.41 3.34 12.31
CA VAL A 122 2.62 4.48 11.41
C VAL A 122 1.37 5.34 11.35
N ALA A 123 1.55 6.66 11.19
CA ALA A 123 0.44 7.57 10.96
C ALA A 123 0.01 7.52 9.49
N MET A 124 -1.22 7.12 9.23
CA MET A 124 -1.86 7.21 7.91
C MET A 124 -2.76 8.45 7.86
N GLN A 125 -2.52 9.36 6.92
CA GLN A 125 -3.28 10.60 6.78
C GLN A 125 -4.07 10.59 5.48
N PHE A 126 -5.40 10.61 5.59
CA PHE A 126 -6.30 10.81 4.46
C PHE A 126 -6.70 12.27 4.36
N ARG A 127 -6.60 12.86 3.17
CA ARG A 127 -6.98 14.25 2.91
C ARG A 127 -7.82 14.31 1.64
N HIS A 128 -8.87 15.12 1.66
CA HIS A 128 -9.62 15.43 0.47
C HIS A 128 -8.78 16.38 -0.41
N THR A 129 -8.56 16.02 -1.67
CA THR A 129 -7.97 16.96 -2.62
C THR A 129 -8.97 18.11 -2.84
N LYS A 130 -8.56 19.37 -2.67
CA LYS A 130 -9.44 20.46 -3.11
C LYS A 130 -9.66 20.29 -4.62
N ALA A 131 -10.92 20.33 -5.06
CA ALA A 131 -11.22 20.33 -6.47
C ALA A 131 -10.57 21.56 -7.13
N GLY A 132 -9.54 21.32 -7.94
CA GLY A 132 -8.88 22.34 -8.78
C GLY A 132 -7.71 23.06 -8.11
N GLY A 133 -6.51 22.84 -8.66
CA GLY A 133 -5.33 23.65 -8.36
C GLY A 133 -4.06 22.85 -8.58
N ALA A 134 -3.49 22.97 -9.78
CA ALA A 134 -2.12 22.57 -10.05
C ALA A 134 -1.18 23.07 -8.95
N GLU A 135 -0.19 22.25 -8.62
CA GLU A 135 0.94 22.64 -7.78
C GLU A 135 1.53 23.96 -8.28
N GLN A 136 1.42 25.00 -7.48
CA GLN A 136 2.43 26.05 -7.41
C GLN A 136 2.72 26.26 -5.94
N GLY A 137 3.96 25.96 -5.57
CA GLY A 137 4.48 26.27 -4.24
C GLY A 137 4.40 27.76 -4.00
N LEU A 138 3.91 28.13 -2.82
CA LEU A 138 4.20 29.40 -2.21
C LEU A 138 4.45 29.15 -0.73
N ASP A 139 5.67 29.49 -0.33
CA ASP A 139 6.09 29.67 1.04
C ASP A 139 5.09 30.53 1.81
N GLY A 140 4.83 30.15 3.05
CA GLY A 140 3.95 30.89 3.93
C GLY A 140 4.04 30.35 5.33
N GLU A 141 4.99 30.88 6.09
CA GLU A 141 4.96 30.90 7.55
C GLU A 141 3.57 31.30 8.05
N ALA A 142 3.06 30.58 9.05
CA ALA A 142 2.22 31.18 10.09
C ALA A 142 2.27 30.30 11.33
N GLU A 143 2.98 30.79 12.34
CA GLU A 143 2.74 30.49 13.74
C GLU A 143 1.23 30.51 14.05
N ARG A 144 0.76 29.49 14.75
CA ARG A 144 0.24 29.55 16.12
C ARG A 144 -0.09 28.15 16.64
#